data_AF-A0A532T4V4-F1
#
_entry.id   AF-A0A532T4V4-F1
#
_cell.length_a   1.000
_cell.length_b   1.000
_cell.length_c   1.000
_cell.angle_alpha   90.00
_cell.angle_beta   90.00
_cell.angle_gamma   90.00
#
_symmetry.space_group_name_H-M   'P 1'
#
loop_
_entity.id
_entity.type
_entity.pdbx_description
1 polymer ?
#
loop_
_entity_poly.entity_id
_entity_poly.type
_entity_poly.pdbx_seq_one_letter_code
_entity_poly.pdbx_strand_id
1 'polypeptide(L)'
;MVGDNTENLEQIFNLLNQAGKLKTTLRFSELDENSLRDSSAEHSWRLALMVFVVADKLKLAINVEHALKLAIIHDIAESITGDVDSRLVYDGKITKEEKKKAEEKAIKEISKLFYGKEIFDLWKEYEESSTKESRYIKALDKIETLIHLIEMGMKIGPKVYDIPEMITHYADKSVNNFPELTSMLKIVKNKLKKEFQKNNIPWKEEYDKLI
;
A
#
# COMPACT_ATOMS: atom_id res chain seq x y z
N MET A 1 -8.56 -6.56 -42.62
CA MET A 1 -8.11 -7.75 -41.89
C MET A 1 -7.72 -7.29 -40.50
N VAL A 2 -8.52 -7.64 -39.49
CA VAL A 2 -8.09 -7.50 -38.10
C VAL A 2 -6.94 -8.48 -37.96
N GLY A 3 -5.72 -7.98 -37.73
CA GLY A 3 -4.56 -8.86 -37.49
C GLY A 3 -4.88 -9.84 -36.36
N ASP A 4 -4.30 -11.03 -36.43
CA ASP A 4 -4.48 -12.06 -35.42
C ASP A 4 -4.02 -11.53 -34.05
N ASN A 5 -4.98 -11.04 -33.25
CA ASN A 5 -4.76 -10.44 -31.95
C ASN A 5 -4.49 -11.49 -30.86
N THR A 6 -4.35 -12.77 -31.23
CA THR A 6 -4.16 -13.88 -30.28
C THR A 6 -2.95 -13.65 -29.38
N GLU A 7 -1.82 -13.16 -29.91
CA GLU A 7 -0.63 -12.86 -29.10
C GLU A 7 -0.91 -11.78 -28.03
N ASN A 8 -1.64 -10.71 -28.38
CA ASN A 8 -2.03 -9.67 -27.42
C ASN A 8 -2.99 -10.21 -26.35
N LEU A 9 -3.92 -11.08 -26.73
CA LEU A 9 -4.88 -11.70 -25.80
C LEU A 9 -4.18 -12.66 -24.83
N GLU A 10 -3.21 -13.45 -25.30
CA GLU A 10 -2.41 -14.31 -24.44
C GLU A 10 -1.59 -13.50 -23.41
N GLN A 11 -1.03 -12.37 -23.82
CA GLN A 11 -0.31 -11.47 -22.92
C GLN A 11 -1.23 -10.86 -21.85
N ILE A 12 -2.40 -10.38 -22.26
CA ILE A 12 -3.43 -9.89 -21.33
C ILE A 12 -3.79 -11.00 -20.34
N PHE A 13 -4.04 -12.22 -20.82
CA PHE A 13 -4.35 -13.35 -19.96
C PHE A 13 -3.21 -13.66 -18.97
N ASN A 14 -1.96 -13.67 -19.41
CA ASN A 14 -0.80 -13.91 -18.57
C ASN A 14 -0.62 -12.83 -17.49
N LEU A 15 -0.75 -11.56 -17.86
CA LEU A 15 -0.70 -10.44 -16.91
C LEU A 15 -1.83 -10.55 -15.88
N LEU A 16 -3.07 -10.79 -16.33
CA LEU A 16 -4.23 -10.90 -15.44
C LEU A 16 -4.13 -12.10 -14.50
N ASN A 17 -3.61 -13.23 -14.96
CA ASN A 17 -3.35 -14.39 -14.11
C ASN A 17 -2.26 -14.09 -13.07
N GLN A 18 -1.20 -13.39 -13.47
CA GLN A 18 -0.14 -12.99 -12.55
C GLN A 18 -0.67 -12.04 -11.49
N ALA A 19 -1.39 -10.98 -11.88
CA ALA A 19 -2.07 -10.08 -10.94
C ALA A 19 -3.10 -10.82 -10.06
N GLY A 20 -3.75 -11.86 -10.59
CA GLY A 20 -4.69 -12.71 -9.86
C GLY A 20 -4.11 -13.37 -8.60
N LYS A 21 -2.78 -13.57 -8.53
CA LYS A 21 -2.11 -14.12 -7.34
C LYS A 21 -2.20 -13.19 -6.12
N LEU A 22 -2.41 -11.88 -6.33
CA LEU A 22 -2.60 -10.91 -5.25
C LEU A 22 -3.85 -11.22 -4.39
N LYS A 23 -4.83 -11.97 -4.92
CA LYS A 23 -6.01 -12.40 -4.16
C LYS A 23 -5.66 -13.32 -2.98
N THR A 24 -4.51 -13.98 -3.03
CA THR A 24 -4.01 -14.89 -1.99
C THR A 24 -2.72 -14.40 -1.35
N THR A 25 -2.16 -13.28 -1.82
CA THR A 25 -1.06 -12.58 -1.16
C THR A 25 -1.63 -11.83 0.02
N LEU A 26 -1.50 -12.37 1.23
CA LEU A 26 -2.02 -11.77 2.44
C LEU A 26 -1.04 -10.75 3.02
N ARG A 27 -1.52 -9.54 3.33
CA ARG A 27 -0.74 -8.52 4.06
C ARG A 27 -0.53 -8.93 5.51
N PHE A 28 0.48 -8.38 6.16
CA PHE A 28 0.77 -8.60 7.59
C PHE A 28 1.15 -10.06 7.90
N SER A 29 2.09 -10.62 7.14
CA SER A 29 2.54 -12.02 7.25
C SER A 29 3.08 -12.43 8.62
N GLU A 30 3.55 -11.47 9.42
CA GLU A 30 4.09 -11.73 10.76
C GLU A 30 3.00 -11.88 11.84
N LEU A 31 1.75 -11.54 11.51
CA LEU A 31 0.62 -11.72 12.41
C LEU A 31 0.12 -13.17 12.40
N ASP A 32 -0.51 -13.58 13.51
CA ASP A 32 -0.99 -14.95 13.69
C ASP A 32 -2.04 -15.30 12.62
N GLU A 33 -2.11 -16.56 12.18
CA GLU A 33 -2.95 -17.00 11.03
C GLU A 33 -4.44 -16.67 11.17
N ASN A 34 -4.96 -16.61 12.40
CA ASN A 34 -6.36 -16.27 12.65
C ASN A 34 -6.64 -14.76 12.55
N SER A 35 -5.62 -13.94 12.33
CA SER A 35 -5.73 -12.48 12.18
C SER A 35 -6.58 -12.10 10.99
N LEU A 36 -7.32 -11.02 11.14
CA LEU A 36 -8.10 -10.36 10.12
C LEU A 36 -7.07 -9.69 9.23
N ARG A 37 -6.64 -10.41 8.21
CA ARG A 37 -5.70 -9.95 7.20
C ARG A 37 -6.50 -9.71 5.95
N ASP A 38 -6.21 -8.61 5.28
CA ASP A 38 -6.62 -8.43 3.90
C ASP A 38 -5.54 -8.96 2.95
N SER A 39 -5.95 -9.30 1.75
CA SER A 39 -5.06 -9.56 0.63
C SER A 39 -4.57 -8.26 0.00
N SER A 40 -3.42 -8.27 -0.67
CA SER A 40 -2.92 -7.12 -1.44
C SER A 40 -3.94 -6.68 -2.51
N ALA A 41 -4.78 -7.60 -3.00
CA ALA A 41 -5.89 -7.27 -3.89
C ALA A 41 -7.03 -6.49 -3.19
N GLU A 42 -7.44 -6.89 -1.98
CA GLU A 42 -8.46 -6.19 -1.19
C GLU A 42 -7.99 -4.79 -0.77
N HIS A 43 -6.71 -4.69 -0.35
CA HIS A 43 -6.02 -3.42 -0.11
C HIS A 43 -6.07 -2.51 -1.34
N SER A 44 -5.58 -3.01 -2.48
CA SER A 44 -5.52 -2.25 -3.73
C SER A 44 -6.90 -1.78 -4.19
N TRP A 45 -7.94 -2.61 -4.01
CA TRP A 45 -9.32 -2.22 -4.28
C TRP A 45 -9.78 -1.05 -3.40
N ARG A 46 -9.52 -1.13 -2.08
CA ARG A 46 -9.91 -0.06 -1.14
C ARG A 46 -9.12 1.22 -1.39
N LEU A 47 -7.83 1.09 -1.71
CA LEU A 47 -6.99 2.20 -2.11
C LEU A 47 -7.55 2.88 -3.37
N ALA A 48 -7.90 2.12 -4.41
CA ALA A 48 -8.52 2.64 -5.63
C ALA A 48 -9.84 3.38 -5.34
N LEU A 49 -10.67 2.86 -4.43
CA LEU A 49 -11.87 3.56 -3.96
C LEU A 49 -11.52 4.90 -3.28
N MET A 50 -10.48 4.92 -2.44
CA MET A 50 -10.05 6.15 -1.77
C MET A 50 -9.57 7.22 -2.76
N VAL A 51 -8.91 6.83 -3.87
CA VAL A 51 -8.34 7.78 -4.86
C VAL A 51 -9.37 8.81 -5.32
N PHE A 52 -10.50 8.37 -5.87
CA PHE A 52 -11.45 9.33 -6.45
C PHE A 52 -12.35 9.97 -5.38
N VAL A 53 -12.69 9.23 -4.32
CA VAL A 53 -13.54 9.74 -3.22
C VAL A 53 -12.83 10.88 -2.48
N VAL A 54 -11.55 10.69 -2.13
CA VAL A 54 -10.79 11.69 -1.38
C VAL A 54 -10.44 12.88 -2.27
N ALA A 55 -10.03 12.65 -3.53
CA ALA A 55 -9.74 13.72 -4.47
C ALA A 55 -10.96 14.64 -4.69
N ASP A 56 -12.15 14.07 -4.91
CA ASP A 56 -13.37 14.87 -5.06
C ASP A 56 -13.77 15.59 -3.76
N LYS A 57 -13.74 14.87 -2.63
CA LYS A 57 -14.20 15.44 -1.35
C LYS A 57 -13.33 16.59 -0.87
N LEU A 58 -12.03 16.50 -1.11
CA LEU A 58 -11.05 17.53 -0.73
C LEU A 58 -10.74 18.51 -1.88
N LYS A 59 -11.40 18.36 -3.04
CA LYS A 59 -11.22 19.21 -4.23
C LYS A 59 -9.76 19.32 -4.65
N LEU A 60 -9.06 18.19 -4.64
CA LEU A 60 -7.66 18.10 -5.02
C LEU A 60 -7.51 18.13 -6.54
N ALA A 61 -6.56 18.94 -7.02
CA ALA A 61 -6.15 18.91 -8.42
C ALA A 61 -5.24 17.68 -8.65
N ILE A 62 -5.86 16.51 -8.84
CA ILE A 62 -5.20 15.22 -9.11
C ILE A 62 -5.73 14.66 -10.41
N ASN A 63 -4.84 14.14 -11.27
CA ASN A 63 -5.27 13.30 -12.38
C ASN A 63 -5.73 11.94 -11.84
N VAL A 64 -7.04 11.78 -11.67
CA VAL A 64 -7.64 10.56 -11.08
C VAL A 64 -7.34 9.31 -11.91
N GLU A 65 -7.30 9.40 -13.23
CA GLU A 65 -6.99 8.24 -14.08
C GLU A 65 -5.57 7.73 -13.81
N HIS A 66 -4.59 8.63 -13.82
CA HIS A 66 -3.20 8.28 -13.55
C HIS A 66 -3.01 7.78 -12.11
N ALA A 67 -3.63 8.43 -11.14
CA ALA A 67 -3.62 8.00 -9.74
C ALA A 67 -4.25 6.61 -9.54
N LEU A 68 -5.33 6.27 -10.26
CA LEU A 68 -5.91 4.93 -10.24
C LEU A 68 -4.99 3.88 -10.85
N LYS A 69 -4.31 4.19 -11.95
CA LYS A 69 -3.29 3.29 -12.54
C LYS A 69 -2.16 3.00 -11.55
N LEU A 70 -1.66 4.03 -10.86
CA LEU A 70 -0.65 3.86 -9.81
C LEU A 70 -1.18 2.99 -8.66
N ALA A 71 -2.38 3.26 -8.15
CA ALA A 71 -3.00 2.48 -7.08
C ALA A 71 -3.22 1.01 -7.45
N ILE A 72 -3.54 0.68 -8.71
CA ILE A 72 -3.75 -0.70 -9.14
C ILE A 72 -2.41 -1.45 -9.30
N ILE A 73 -1.34 -0.76 -9.70
CA ILE A 73 -0.06 -1.37 -10.04
C ILE A 73 0.93 -1.41 -8.87
N HIS A 74 0.74 -0.58 -7.84
CA HIS A 74 1.76 -0.35 -6.79
C HIS A 74 2.31 -1.64 -6.16
N ASP A 75 1.45 -2.60 -5.82
CA ASP A 75 1.81 -3.87 -5.18
C ASP A 75 1.87 -5.05 -6.17
N ILE A 76 1.85 -4.81 -7.48
CA ILE A 76 1.83 -5.93 -8.45
C ILE A 76 3.06 -6.84 -8.34
N ALA A 77 4.21 -6.31 -7.89
CA ALA A 77 5.42 -7.09 -7.62
C ALA A 77 5.20 -8.19 -6.56
N GLU A 78 4.28 -7.96 -5.61
CA GLU A 78 3.94 -8.90 -4.53
C GLU A 78 3.25 -10.16 -5.03
N SER A 79 2.76 -10.17 -6.28
CA SER A 79 2.28 -11.37 -6.94
C SER A 79 3.39 -12.41 -7.19
N ILE A 80 4.66 -12.00 -7.06
CA ILE A 80 5.85 -12.87 -7.13
C ILE A 80 6.57 -12.90 -5.78
N THR A 81 6.80 -11.75 -5.15
CA THR A 81 7.61 -11.68 -3.93
C THR A 81 6.84 -12.10 -2.67
N GLY A 82 5.51 -12.08 -2.72
CA GLY A 82 4.68 -12.00 -1.51
C GLY A 82 4.72 -10.60 -0.89
N ASP A 83 3.85 -10.36 0.10
CA ASP A 83 3.93 -9.17 0.96
C ASP A 83 5.15 -9.29 1.87
N VAL A 84 5.96 -8.24 1.92
CA VAL A 84 7.05 -8.11 2.88
C VAL A 84 6.60 -7.11 3.93
N ASP A 85 6.14 -7.63 5.08
CA ASP A 85 5.65 -6.83 6.21
C ASP A 85 6.72 -5.80 6.62
N SER A 86 6.28 -4.57 6.82
CA SER A 86 7.14 -3.46 7.25
C SER A 86 7.81 -3.76 8.61
N ARG A 87 7.25 -4.65 9.45
CA ARG A 87 7.85 -5.16 10.69
C ARG A 87 9.20 -5.82 10.45
N LEU A 88 9.32 -6.64 9.41
CA LEU A 88 10.58 -7.30 9.06
C LEU A 88 11.69 -6.29 8.72
N VAL A 89 11.30 -5.18 8.10
CA VAL A 89 12.21 -4.09 7.77
C VAL A 89 12.58 -3.27 8.99
N TYR A 90 11.62 -3.02 9.87
CA TYR A 90 11.83 -2.29 11.12
C TYR A 90 12.76 -3.04 12.08
N ASP A 91 12.56 -4.35 12.22
CA ASP A 91 13.38 -5.22 13.08
C ASP A 91 14.76 -5.54 12.46
N GLY A 92 15.05 -5.06 11.25
CA GLY A 92 16.30 -5.30 10.55
C GLY A 92 16.48 -6.72 10.04
N LYS A 93 15.43 -7.54 10.01
CA LYS A 93 15.45 -8.90 9.44
C LYS A 93 15.59 -8.88 7.91
N ILE A 94 15.06 -7.84 7.27
CA ILE A 94 15.20 -7.57 5.82
C ILE A 94 15.56 -6.10 5.65
N THR A 95 16.55 -5.78 4.83
CA THR A 95 16.86 -4.37 4.53
C THR A 95 15.89 -3.79 3.50
N LYS A 96 15.68 -2.47 3.53
CA LYS A 96 14.89 -1.76 2.50
C LYS A 96 15.44 -2.01 1.09
N GLU A 97 16.76 -2.13 0.96
CA GLU A 97 17.43 -2.36 -0.32
C GLU A 97 17.18 -3.78 -0.85
N GLU A 98 17.18 -4.80 0.03
CA GLU A 98 16.84 -6.17 -0.36
C GLU A 98 15.39 -6.29 -0.82
N LYS A 99 14.45 -5.69 -0.09
CA LYS A 99 13.03 -5.61 -0.48
C LYS A 99 12.89 -4.97 -1.87
N LYS A 100 13.48 -3.78 -2.04
CA LYS A 100 13.43 -3.05 -3.31
C LYS A 100 14.02 -3.84 -4.47
N LYS A 101 15.17 -4.51 -4.28
CA LYS A 101 15.79 -5.35 -5.32
C LYS A 101 14.92 -6.54 -5.70
N ALA A 102 14.25 -7.17 -4.73
CA ALA A 102 13.35 -8.27 -4.99
C ALA A 102 12.13 -7.82 -5.82
N GLU A 103 11.53 -6.69 -5.44
CA GLU A 103 10.40 -6.09 -6.17
C GLU A 103 10.81 -5.63 -7.57
N GLU A 104 11.98 -4.99 -7.72
CA GLU A 104 12.48 -4.56 -9.03
C GLU A 104 12.72 -5.75 -9.96
N LYS A 105 13.21 -6.88 -9.43
CA LYS A 105 13.33 -8.12 -10.20
C LYS A 105 11.95 -8.65 -10.60
N ALA A 106 11.00 -8.69 -9.68
CA ALA A 106 9.64 -9.16 -9.93
C ALA A 106 8.93 -8.32 -11.00
N ILE A 107 8.96 -7.00 -10.89
CA ILE A 107 8.30 -6.11 -11.85
C ILE A 107 8.93 -6.21 -13.24
N LYS A 108 10.23 -6.46 -13.34
CA LYS A 108 10.91 -6.74 -14.62
C LYS A 108 10.42 -8.02 -15.26
N GLU A 109 10.12 -9.06 -14.49
CA GLU A 109 9.51 -10.30 -15.02
C GLU A 109 8.05 -10.07 -15.43
N ILE A 110 7.27 -9.37 -14.61
CA ILE A 110 5.86 -9.03 -14.92
C ILE A 110 5.77 -8.18 -16.19
N SER A 111 6.68 -7.23 -16.36
CA SER A 111 6.73 -6.36 -17.54
C SER A 111 7.10 -7.09 -18.82
N LYS A 112 7.59 -8.34 -18.76
CA LYS A 112 7.75 -9.19 -19.96
C LYS A 112 6.45 -9.87 -20.38
N LEU A 113 5.48 -10.00 -19.46
CA LEU A 113 4.17 -10.63 -19.74
C LEU A 113 3.25 -9.74 -20.58
N PHE A 114 3.53 -8.43 -20.64
CA PHE A 114 2.78 -7.45 -21.40
C PHE A 114 3.77 -6.50 -22.08
N TYR A 115 3.74 -6.35 -23.41
CA TYR A 115 4.69 -5.50 -24.16
C TYR A 115 4.47 -3.98 -23.96
N GLY A 116 4.51 -3.52 -22.72
CA GLY A 116 4.40 -2.11 -22.36
C GLY A 116 5.37 -1.74 -21.25
N LYS A 117 6.16 -0.69 -21.45
CA LYS A 117 6.96 -0.07 -20.38
C LYS A 117 6.09 0.55 -19.28
N GLU A 118 4.80 0.77 -19.56
CA GLU A 118 3.86 1.45 -18.67
C GLU A 118 3.78 0.81 -17.27
N ILE A 119 3.79 -0.53 -17.14
CA ILE A 119 3.75 -1.20 -15.83
C ILE A 119 5.00 -0.89 -15.01
N PHE A 120 6.18 -1.04 -15.63
CA PHE A 120 7.45 -0.74 -14.98
C PHE A 120 7.54 0.75 -14.61
N ASP A 121 7.16 1.63 -15.53
CA ASP A 121 7.25 3.07 -15.36
C ASP A 121 6.30 3.56 -14.25
N LEU A 122 5.05 3.04 -14.19
CA LEU A 122 4.11 3.32 -13.11
C LEU A 122 4.61 2.82 -11.75
N TRP A 123 5.12 1.59 -11.68
CA TRP A 123 5.70 1.05 -10.45
C TRP A 123 6.89 1.89 -9.99
N LYS A 124 7.80 2.24 -10.90
CA LYS A 124 8.96 3.06 -10.62
C LYS A 124 8.55 4.46 -10.14
N GLU A 125 7.56 5.07 -10.79
CA GLU A 125 7.00 6.36 -10.41
C GLU A 125 6.45 6.35 -8.98
N TYR A 126 5.71 5.30 -8.61
CA TYR A 126 5.21 5.09 -7.25
C TYR A 126 6.34 4.95 -6.23
N GLU A 127 7.35 4.13 -6.54
CA GLU A 127 8.49 3.90 -5.66
C GLU A 127 9.35 5.15 -5.46
N GLU A 128 9.55 5.95 -6.51
CA GLU A 128 10.31 7.19 -6.45
C GLU A 128 9.48 8.38 -5.93
N SER A 129 8.15 8.27 -5.88
CA SER A 129 7.23 9.35 -5.49
C SER A 129 7.49 10.65 -6.28
N SER A 130 7.80 10.50 -7.58
CA SER A 130 8.35 11.56 -8.43
C SER A 130 7.29 12.57 -8.88
N THR A 131 6.04 12.14 -9.05
CA THR A 131 4.89 12.95 -9.48
C THR A 131 3.99 13.35 -8.31
N LYS A 132 3.02 14.24 -8.58
CA LYS A 132 2.01 14.62 -7.58
C LYS A 132 1.09 13.43 -7.26
N GLU A 133 0.68 12.70 -8.28
CA GLU A 133 -0.19 11.52 -8.20
C GLU A 133 0.50 10.39 -7.42
N SER A 134 1.77 10.09 -7.68
CA SER A 134 2.51 9.06 -6.92
C SER A 134 2.66 9.41 -5.44
N ARG A 135 2.95 10.68 -5.09
CA ARG A 135 2.95 11.14 -3.69
C ARG A 135 1.57 11.03 -3.05
N TYR A 136 0.51 11.37 -3.77
CA TYR A 136 -0.86 11.21 -3.32
C TYR A 136 -1.21 9.75 -3.01
N ILE A 137 -0.90 8.83 -3.92
CA ILE A 137 -1.13 7.39 -3.72
C ILE A 137 -0.28 6.84 -2.58
N LYS A 138 1.00 7.20 -2.47
CA LYS A 138 1.87 6.77 -1.36
C LYS A 138 1.35 7.25 0.00
N ALA A 139 0.75 8.43 0.07
CA ALA A 139 0.11 8.91 1.29
C ALA A 139 -1.19 8.17 1.61
N LEU A 140 -2.05 7.93 0.62
CA LEU A 140 -3.28 7.15 0.81
C LEU A 140 -3.00 5.70 1.18
N ASP A 141 -2.02 5.04 0.57
CA ASP A 141 -1.58 3.67 0.88
C ASP A 141 -1.25 3.52 2.38
N LYS A 142 -0.44 4.45 2.90
CA LYS A 142 -0.07 4.44 4.33
C LYS A 142 -1.25 4.76 5.25
N ILE A 143 -2.15 5.66 4.84
CA ILE A 143 -3.37 5.96 5.60
C ILE A 143 -4.32 4.75 5.61
N GLU A 144 -4.49 4.07 4.47
CA GLU A 144 -5.28 2.85 4.33
C GLU A 144 -4.79 1.79 5.31
N THR A 145 -3.47 1.57 5.36
CA THR A 145 -2.85 0.60 6.27
C THR A 145 -3.21 0.89 7.73
N LEU A 146 -3.17 2.17 8.14
CA LEU A 146 -3.57 2.57 9.49
C LEU A 146 -5.07 2.37 9.75
N ILE A 147 -5.92 2.60 8.75
CA ILE A 147 -7.36 2.32 8.85
C ILE A 147 -7.59 0.81 9.04
N HIS A 148 -6.90 -0.03 8.28
CA HIS A 148 -6.95 -1.49 8.45
C HIS A 148 -6.54 -1.88 9.87
N LEU A 149 -5.41 -1.37 10.39
CA LEU A 149 -4.95 -1.67 11.75
C LEU A 149 -5.96 -1.23 12.84
N ILE A 150 -6.72 -0.15 12.62
CA ILE A 150 -7.80 0.25 13.53
C ILE A 150 -8.96 -0.75 13.49
N GLU A 151 -9.34 -1.23 12.30
CA GLU A 151 -10.44 -2.19 12.12
C GLU A 151 -10.12 -3.56 12.72
N MET A 152 -8.87 -4.01 12.57
CA MET A 152 -8.36 -5.22 13.21
C MET A 152 -8.49 -5.13 14.73
N GLY A 153 -8.13 -3.97 15.31
CA GLY A 153 -8.01 -3.82 16.77
C GLY A 153 -7.05 -4.86 17.37
N MET A 154 -7.19 -5.16 18.67
CA MET A 154 -6.52 -6.30 19.32
C MET A 154 -7.32 -7.60 19.25
N LYS A 155 -8.36 -7.69 18.40
CA LYS A 155 -9.26 -8.87 18.40
C LYS A 155 -8.53 -10.20 18.16
N ILE A 156 -7.27 -10.14 17.74
CA ILE A 156 -6.56 -11.30 17.22
C ILE A 156 -5.10 -11.39 17.68
N GLY A 157 -4.74 -10.66 18.74
CA GLY A 157 -3.51 -10.91 19.49
C GLY A 157 -2.66 -9.68 19.79
N PRO A 158 -1.63 -9.83 20.64
CA PRO A 158 -0.78 -8.75 21.13
C PRO A 158 0.13 -8.12 20.06
N LYS A 159 0.37 -8.82 18.94
CA LYS A 159 1.31 -8.39 17.89
C LYS A 159 0.80 -7.27 16.97
N VAL A 160 -0.49 -6.96 16.99
CA VAL A 160 -1.02 -5.92 16.08
C VAL A 160 -0.39 -4.55 16.38
N TYR A 161 -0.14 -4.27 17.67
CA TYR A 161 0.40 -3.00 18.17
C TYR A 161 1.72 -3.17 18.95
N ASP A 162 2.49 -4.22 18.66
CA ASP A 162 3.75 -4.54 19.36
C ASP A 162 4.88 -3.55 19.08
N ILE A 163 4.76 -2.76 18.01
CA ILE A 163 5.68 -1.67 17.66
C ILE A 163 4.96 -0.31 17.55
N PRO A 164 4.46 0.25 18.67
CA PRO A 164 3.67 1.49 18.70
C PRO A 164 4.29 2.64 17.92
N GLU A 165 5.59 2.88 18.10
CA GLU A 165 6.32 3.99 17.48
C GLU A 165 6.34 3.90 15.96
N MET A 166 6.59 2.71 15.41
CA MET A 166 6.58 2.50 13.96
C MET A 166 5.18 2.73 13.39
N ILE A 167 4.15 2.20 14.06
CA ILE A 167 2.76 2.31 13.61
C ILE A 167 2.30 3.77 13.65
N THR A 168 2.58 4.51 14.73
CA THR A 168 2.12 5.89 14.87
C THR A 168 2.78 6.86 13.90
N HIS A 169 3.96 6.53 13.40
CA HIS A 169 4.69 7.33 12.41
C HIS A 169 4.63 6.76 10.98
N TYR A 170 3.90 5.66 10.77
CA TYR A 170 3.91 4.89 9.52
C TYR A 170 3.57 5.73 8.27
N ALA A 171 2.63 6.67 8.42
CA ALA A 171 2.15 7.52 7.34
C ALA A 171 2.78 8.93 7.31
N ASP A 172 3.55 9.32 8.33
CA ASP A 172 3.96 10.71 8.55
C ASP A 172 4.79 11.24 7.38
N LYS A 173 5.84 10.51 6.99
CA LYS A 173 6.70 10.89 5.86
C LYS A 173 5.92 11.04 4.55
N SER A 174 5.02 10.09 4.25
CA SER A 174 4.25 10.12 3.00
C SER A 174 3.26 11.29 2.99
N VAL A 175 2.61 11.58 4.12
CA VAL A 175 1.70 12.72 4.24
C VAL A 175 2.45 14.06 4.27
N ASN A 176 3.66 14.12 4.82
CA ASN A 176 4.52 15.31 4.71
C ASN A 176 4.87 15.63 3.24
N ASN A 177 4.99 14.60 2.40
CA ASN A 177 5.18 14.75 0.95
C ASN A 177 3.89 15.08 0.17
N PHE A 178 2.72 15.01 0.82
CA PHE A 178 1.41 15.38 0.27
C PHE A 178 0.52 16.02 1.36
N PRO A 179 0.84 17.25 1.80
CA PRO A 179 0.32 17.85 3.03
C PRO A 179 -1.19 18.11 3.01
N GLU A 180 -1.83 18.11 1.84
CA GLU A 180 -3.29 18.20 1.70
C GLU A 180 -4.04 17.08 2.44
N LEU A 181 -3.37 15.95 2.74
CA LEU A 181 -3.94 14.84 3.52
C LEU A 181 -3.68 14.92 5.04
N THR A 182 -3.01 15.98 5.53
CA THR A 182 -2.67 16.12 6.96
C THR A 182 -3.89 16.01 7.87
N SER A 183 -5.00 16.66 7.50
CA SER A 183 -6.24 16.62 8.30
C SER A 183 -6.85 15.22 8.35
N MET A 184 -6.77 14.46 7.26
CA MET A 184 -7.21 13.08 7.21
C MET A 184 -6.36 12.20 8.12
N LEU A 185 -5.03 12.33 8.05
CA LEU A 185 -4.12 11.58 8.92
C LEU A 185 -4.37 11.89 10.40
N LYS A 186 -4.60 13.16 10.78
CA LYS A 186 -4.96 13.53 12.16
C LYS A 186 -6.21 12.82 12.67
N ILE A 187 -7.24 12.68 11.82
CA ILE A 187 -8.46 11.94 12.18
C ILE A 187 -8.14 10.46 12.40
N VAL A 188 -7.32 9.87 11.53
CA VAL A 188 -6.89 8.47 11.63
C VAL A 188 -6.05 8.24 12.89
N LYS A 189 -5.06 9.09 13.18
CA LYS A 189 -4.26 9.04 14.42
C LYS A 189 -5.15 9.16 15.67
N ASN A 190 -6.15 10.03 15.66
CA ASN A 190 -7.11 10.14 16.77
C ASN A 190 -7.94 8.87 16.97
N LYS A 191 -8.30 8.15 15.90
CA LYS A 191 -8.98 6.85 16.00
C LYS A 191 -8.03 5.76 16.50
N LEU A 192 -6.80 5.74 16.00
CA LEU A 192 -5.74 4.84 16.45
C LEU A 192 -5.45 5.02 17.96
N LYS A 193 -5.37 6.27 18.42
CA LYS A 193 -5.21 6.62 19.84
C LYS A 193 -6.31 6.02 20.73
N LYS A 194 -7.56 6.06 20.28
CA LYS A 194 -8.68 5.44 21.00
C LYS A 194 -8.54 3.92 21.08
N GLU A 195 -8.10 3.28 20.00
CA GLU A 195 -7.82 1.84 20.04
C GLU A 195 -6.65 1.51 20.96
N PHE A 196 -5.57 2.29 20.98
CA PHE A 196 -4.47 2.10 21.93
C PHE A 196 -4.96 2.19 23.38
N GLN A 197 -5.73 3.24 23.70
CA GLN A 197 -6.28 3.46 25.04
C GLN A 197 -7.23 2.34 25.48
N LYS A 198 -8.12 1.88 24.61
CA LYS A 198 -9.03 0.76 24.85
C LYS A 198 -8.30 -0.53 25.22
N ASN A 199 -7.06 -0.65 24.76
CA ASN A 199 -6.21 -1.81 24.90
C ASN A 199 -5.08 -1.63 25.91
N ASN A 200 -5.12 -0.56 26.73
CA ASN A 200 -4.10 -0.23 27.74
C ASN A 200 -2.68 -0.03 27.16
N ILE A 201 -2.57 0.36 25.89
CA ILE A 201 -1.30 0.73 25.26
C ILE A 201 -1.10 2.24 25.45
N PRO A 202 0.01 2.68 26.07
CA PRO A 202 0.28 4.09 26.26
C PRO A 202 0.40 4.85 24.93
N TRP A 203 -0.23 6.01 24.85
CA TRP A 203 -0.05 6.96 23.75
C TRP A 203 0.88 8.08 24.20
N LYS A 204 2.01 8.25 23.51
CA LYS A 204 2.95 9.35 23.78
C LYS A 204 2.50 10.62 23.07
N GLU A 205 2.69 11.79 23.68
CA GLU A 205 2.33 13.09 23.08
C GLU A 205 3.04 13.35 21.74
N GLU A 206 4.25 12.81 21.56
CA GLU A 206 5.00 12.90 20.30
C GLU A 206 4.27 12.29 19.11
N TYR A 207 3.41 11.28 19.34
CA TYR A 207 2.65 10.60 18.29
C TYR A 207 1.56 11.50 17.66
N ASP A 208 1.15 12.57 18.35
CA ASP A 208 0.20 13.55 17.82
C ASP A 208 0.83 14.49 16.77
N LYS A 209 2.16 14.54 16.69
CA LYS A 209 2.91 15.33 15.70
C LYS A 209 3.20 14.48 14.46
N LEU A 210 3.30 15.13 13.30
CA LEU A 210 3.87 14.51 12.10
C LEU A 210 5.37 14.77 12.16
N ILE A 211 6.18 13.70 12.12
CA ILE A 211 7.65 13.77 12.13
C ILE A 211 8.20 13.53 10.73
#